data_AF-A0A2N2E134-F1
#
_entry.id   AF-A0A2N2E134-F1
#
_cell.length_a   1.000
_cell.length_b   1.000
_cell.length_c   1.000
_cell.angle_alpha   90.00
_cell.angle_beta   90.00
_cell.angle_gamma   90.00
#
_symmetry.space_group_name_H-M   'P 1'
#
loop_
_entity.id
_entity.type
_entity.pdbx_description
1 polymer ?
#
loop_
_entity_poly.entity_id
_entity_poly.type
_entity_poly.pdbx_seq_one_letter_code
_entity_poly.pdbx_strand_id
1 'polypeptide(L)'
;MEEQEKAKWITLYSLAKDIQKLKPWEIFMELDIFPVSVPSFKEPFFCAFLGNESNQKGIMVYPGYQALDGLWRFVKSEQMPPFQRMRYQQHLACFYVGADDVSPHDKYLINQLGLKFRGKNWIIFESALLNLIPSECTISEVEILIEIYQQLILAIEDITSERVNVDFDEGQVVHRQYDPFTNAWFSIVEK
;
A
#
# COMPACT_ATOMS: atom_id res chain seq x y z
N MET A 1 11.41 10.48 19.06
CA MET A 1 11.19 9.16 18.45
C MET A 1 12.17 8.21 19.08
N GLU A 2 11.64 7.13 19.66
CA GLU A 2 12.46 6.08 20.29
C GLU A 2 13.24 5.29 19.24
N GLU A 3 14.33 4.63 19.64
CA GLU A 3 15.21 3.92 18.70
C GLU A 3 14.47 2.78 17.96
N GLN A 4 13.56 2.09 18.65
CA GLN A 4 12.74 1.03 18.05
C GLN A 4 11.74 1.56 17.03
N GLU A 5 11.08 2.69 17.31
CA GLU A 5 10.18 3.36 16.37
C GLU A 5 10.94 3.83 15.13
N LYS A 6 12.12 4.41 15.34
CA LYS A 6 13.02 4.85 14.26
C LYS A 6 13.40 3.69 13.35
N ALA A 7 13.73 2.53 13.91
CA ALA A 7 14.09 1.33 13.14
C ALA A 7 12.93 0.79 12.30
N LYS A 8 11.69 0.83 12.83
CA LYS A 8 10.48 0.44 12.07
C LYS A 8 10.26 1.37 10.88
N TRP A 9 10.31 2.68 11.10
CA TRP A 9 10.21 3.64 9.99
C TRP A 9 11.29 3.41 8.92
N ILE A 10 12.57 3.26 9.32
CA ILE A 10 13.65 2.98 8.36
C ILE A 10 13.36 1.72 7.54
N THR A 11 12.88 0.66 8.19
CA THR A 11 12.46 -0.58 7.53
C THR A 11 11.35 -0.33 6.52
N LEU A 12 10.28 0.38 6.90
CA LEU A 12 9.18 0.71 6.01
C LEU A 12 9.64 1.52 4.79
N TYR A 13 10.47 2.54 4.98
CA TYR A 13 11.06 3.31 3.88
C TYR A 13 11.95 2.47 2.97
N SER A 14 12.64 1.45 3.50
CA SER A 14 13.42 0.52 2.67
C SER A 14 12.52 -0.35 1.81
N LEU A 15 11.48 -0.94 2.40
CA LEU A 15 10.52 -1.79 1.69
C LEU A 15 9.80 -1.01 0.59
N ALA A 16 9.37 0.22 0.86
CA ALA A 16 8.77 1.09 -0.14
C ALA A 16 9.73 1.39 -1.32
N LYS A 17 11.03 1.51 -1.07
CA LYS A 17 12.02 1.64 -2.16
C LYS A 17 12.20 0.35 -2.95
N ASP A 18 12.10 -0.79 -2.30
CA ASP A 18 12.24 -2.08 -2.97
C ASP A 18 11.02 -2.35 -3.86
N ILE A 19 9.80 -2.10 -3.38
CA ILE A 19 8.59 -2.12 -4.22
C ILE A 19 8.71 -1.14 -5.39
N GLN A 20 9.27 0.05 -5.17
CA GLN A 20 9.46 1.01 -6.26
C GLN A 20 10.34 0.46 -7.39
N LYS A 21 11.37 -0.33 -7.06
CA LYS A 21 12.25 -0.96 -8.05
C LYS A 21 11.58 -2.10 -8.81
N LEU A 22 10.64 -2.80 -8.17
CA LEU A 22 9.83 -3.84 -8.81
C LEU A 22 8.81 -3.28 -9.80
N LYS A 23 8.46 -1.98 -9.67
CA LYS A 23 7.57 -1.25 -10.56
C LYS A 23 6.20 -1.94 -10.78
N PRO A 24 5.44 -2.21 -9.71
CA PRO A 24 4.17 -2.93 -9.83
C PRO A 24 3.15 -2.25 -10.76
N TRP A 25 3.17 -0.93 -10.90
CA TRP A 25 2.31 -0.18 -11.86
C TRP A 25 2.59 -0.49 -13.34
N GLU A 26 3.66 -1.20 -13.70
CA GLU A 26 3.87 -1.73 -15.06
C GLU A 26 3.22 -3.13 -15.24
N ILE A 27 2.70 -3.72 -14.16
CA ILE A 27 2.14 -5.08 -14.10
C ILE A 27 0.63 -5.03 -13.79
N PHE A 28 0.22 -4.16 -12.86
CA PHE A 28 -1.16 -4.04 -12.36
C PHE A 28 -1.85 -2.79 -12.93
N MET A 29 -3.14 -2.90 -13.21
CA MET A 29 -4.04 -1.77 -13.43
C MET A 29 -4.39 -1.10 -12.10
N GLU A 30 -4.80 0.17 -12.11
CA GLU A 30 -4.96 0.96 -10.86
C GLU A 30 -6.01 0.40 -9.89
N LEU A 31 -6.99 -0.35 -10.41
CA LEU A 31 -8.06 -0.97 -9.62
C LEU A 31 -7.89 -2.49 -9.44
N ASP A 32 -6.77 -3.06 -9.88
CA ASP A 32 -6.46 -4.45 -9.58
C ASP A 32 -6.19 -4.59 -8.08
N ILE A 33 -6.98 -5.44 -7.44
CA ILE A 33 -6.90 -5.66 -6.00
C ILE A 33 -6.00 -6.85 -5.72
N PHE A 34 -5.04 -6.64 -4.83
CA PHE A 34 -4.12 -7.64 -4.32
C PHE A 34 -4.40 -7.88 -2.83
N PRO A 35 -5.14 -8.94 -2.45
CA PRO A 35 -5.40 -9.24 -1.04
C PRO A 35 -4.19 -9.84 -0.33
N VAL A 36 -3.92 -9.39 0.90
CA VAL A 36 -2.92 -9.94 1.81
C VAL A 36 -3.59 -10.32 3.13
N SER A 37 -3.64 -11.62 3.45
CA SER A 37 -4.15 -12.11 4.72
C SER A 37 -3.03 -12.24 5.74
N VAL A 38 -2.99 -11.31 6.70
CA VAL A 38 -2.04 -11.32 7.82
C VAL A 38 -2.61 -12.15 8.98
N PRO A 39 -1.88 -13.11 9.57
CA PRO A 39 -2.40 -14.03 10.60
C PRO A 39 -3.02 -13.35 11.83
N SER A 40 -2.50 -12.18 12.20
CA SER A 40 -2.95 -11.41 13.36
C SER A 40 -4.29 -10.70 13.13
N PHE A 41 -4.82 -10.72 11.90
CA PHE A 41 -6.03 -10.01 11.50
C PHE A 41 -7.07 -10.97 10.92
N LYS A 42 -8.33 -10.71 11.26
CA LYS A 42 -9.47 -11.53 10.80
C LYS A 42 -9.79 -11.32 9.32
N GLU A 43 -9.58 -10.10 8.83
CA GLU A 43 -9.88 -9.71 7.45
C GLU A 43 -8.59 -9.39 6.69
N PRO A 44 -8.56 -9.60 5.37
CA PRO A 44 -7.41 -9.23 4.55
C PRO A 44 -7.19 -7.72 4.50
N PHE A 45 -5.97 -7.34 4.16
CA PHE A 45 -5.65 -6.01 3.66
C PHE A 45 -5.67 -6.05 2.13
N PHE A 46 -6.46 -5.18 1.52
CA PHE A 46 -6.58 -5.12 0.06
C PHE A 46 -5.63 -4.06 -0.46
N CYS A 47 -4.65 -4.46 -1.26
CA CYS A 47 -3.65 -3.56 -1.81
C CYS A 47 -3.99 -3.19 -3.26
N ALA A 48 -3.64 -1.98 -3.68
CA ALA A 48 -3.74 -1.53 -5.07
C ALA A 48 -2.54 -0.63 -5.41
N PHE A 49 -2.17 -0.57 -6.70
CA PHE A 49 -1.01 0.18 -7.15
C PHE A 49 -1.44 1.32 -8.08
N LEU A 50 -1.16 2.56 -7.68
CA LEU A 50 -1.44 3.74 -8.50
C LEU A 50 -0.28 4.03 -9.46
N GLY A 51 -0.60 4.57 -10.63
CA GLY A 51 0.40 5.12 -11.56
C GLY A 51 0.55 4.39 -12.89
N ASN A 52 -0.36 3.48 -13.22
CA ASN A 52 -0.47 2.92 -14.58
C ASN A 52 -1.02 4.01 -15.54
N GLU A 53 -2.09 4.71 -15.11
CA GLU A 53 -2.74 5.76 -15.91
C GLU A 53 -2.55 7.17 -15.33
N SER A 54 -2.10 7.28 -14.08
CA SER A 54 -1.92 8.55 -13.38
C SER A 54 -0.46 9.04 -13.33
N ASN A 55 -0.30 10.35 -13.18
CA ASN A 55 1.01 10.98 -12.96
C ASN A 55 1.57 10.75 -11.55
N GLN A 56 0.82 10.08 -10.67
CA GLN A 56 1.18 9.85 -9.27
C GLN A 56 1.29 8.36 -9.00
N LYS A 57 2.49 7.91 -8.62
CA LYS A 57 2.72 6.52 -8.25
C LYS A 57 2.48 6.33 -6.76
N GLY A 58 1.87 5.22 -6.40
CA GLY A 58 1.63 4.90 -5.00
C GLY A 58 1.18 3.47 -4.76
N ILE A 59 1.14 3.13 -3.48
CA ILE A 59 0.65 1.85 -2.97
C ILE A 59 -0.47 2.19 -1.99
N MET A 60 -1.69 1.75 -2.29
CA MET A 60 -2.85 1.88 -1.43
C MET A 60 -3.07 0.57 -0.68
N VAL A 61 -3.43 0.66 0.60
CA VAL A 61 -3.75 -0.48 1.46
C VAL A 61 -5.07 -0.19 2.17
N TYR A 62 -6.10 -0.99 1.88
CA TYR A 62 -7.44 -0.86 2.43
C TYR A 62 -7.65 -1.94 3.52
N PRO A 63 -7.76 -1.57 4.80
CA PRO A 63 -7.94 -2.53 5.89
C PRO A 63 -9.35 -3.13 5.90
N GLY A 64 -9.46 -4.42 5.58
CA GLY A 64 -10.72 -5.15 5.66
C GLY A 64 -11.76 -4.78 4.61
N TYR A 65 -12.90 -5.48 4.65
CA TYR A 65 -13.95 -5.38 3.63
C TYR A 65 -14.68 -4.03 3.67
N GLN A 66 -14.73 -3.38 4.83
CA GLN A 66 -15.35 -2.05 4.95
C GLN A 66 -14.56 -1.00 4.16
N ALA A 67 -13.23 -1.00 4.27
CA ALA A 67 -12.37 -0.08 3.52
C ALA A 67 -12.45 -0.35 2.01
N LEU A 68 -12.53 -1.63 1.62
CA LEU A 68 -12.71 -2.02 0.22
C LEU A 68 -14.07 -1.57 -0.35
N ASP A 69 -15.17 -1.75 0.38
CA ASP A 69 -16.48 -1.20 -0.03
C ASP A 69 -16.42 0.34 -0.16
N GLY A 70 -15.70 0.99 0.76
CA GLY A 70 -15.38 2.41 0.69
C GLY A 70 -14.70 2.82 -0.62
N LEU A 71 -13.65 2.10 -1.04
CA LEU A 71 -12.99 2.31 -2.34
C LEU A 71 -14.01 2.23 -3.49
N TRP A 72 -14.83 1.17 -3.55
CA TRP A 72 -15.78 1.01 -4.65
C TRP A 72 -16.84 2.10 -4.68
N ARG A 73 -17.30 2.57 -3.51
CA ARG A 73 -18.19 3.74 -3.43
C ARG A 73 -17.49 5.01 -3.88
N PHE A 74 -16.23 5.20 -3.49
CA PHE A 74 -15.43 6.35 -3.91
C PHE A 74 -15.30 6.42 -5.44
N VAL A 75 -14.96 5.30 -6.08
CA VAL A 75 -14.85 5.20 -7.55
C VAL A 75 -16.20 5.46 -8.23
N LYS A 76 -17.30 4.85 -7.74
CA LYS A 76 -18.64 5.00 -8.33
C LYS A 76 -19.29 6.37 -8.09
N SER A 77 -18.75 7.18 -7.18
CA SER A 77 -19.35 8.45 -6.76
C SER A 77 -18.73 9.67 -7.42
N GLU A 78 -18.03 9.52 -8.56
CA GLU A 78 -17.29 10.59 -9.24
C GLU A 78 -18.06 11.93 -9.36
N GLN A 79 -19.37 11.86 -9.62
CA GLN A 79 -20.25 13.03 -9.75
C GLN A 79 -20.54 13.77 -8.43
N MET A 80 -20.22 13.17 -7.28
CA MET A 80 -20.39 13.78 -5.97
C MET A 80 -19.30 14.83 -5.68
N PRO A 81 -19.62 15.91 -4.94
CA PRO A 81 -18.63 16.89 -4.51
C PRO A 81 -17.46 16.22 -3.77
N PRO A 82 -16.19 16.63 -3.98
CA PRO A 82 -15.02 15.98 -3.39
C PRO A 82 -15.10 15.80 -1.87
N PHE A 83 -15.54 16.83 -1.14
CA PHE A 83 -15.72 16.77 0.31
C PHE A 83 -16.72 15.69 0.75
N GLN A 84 -17.76 15.43 -0.05
CA GLN A 84 -18.71 14.37 0.27
C GLN A 84 -18.13 12.99 -0.01
N ARG A 85 -17.28 12.84 -1.03
CA ARG A 85 -16.62 11.57 -1.37
C ARG A 85 -15.58 11.12 -0.35
N MET A 86 -14.90 12.07 0.31
CA MET A 86 -13.89 11.78 1.34
C MET A 86 -14.41 10.85 2.44
N ARG A 87 -15.72 10.86 2.74
CA ARG A 87 -16.34 9.99 3.75
C ARG A 87 -16.18 8.48 3.46
N TYR A 88 -15.94 8.11 2.21
CA TYR A 88 -15.78 6.72 1.80
C TYR A 88 -14.34 6.24 1.91
N GLN A 89 -13.38 7.15 2.12
CA GLN A 89 -11.97 6.79 2.16
C GLN A 89 -11.59 6.26 3.55
N GLN A 90 -11.01 5.07 3.55
CA GLN A 90 -10.31 4.48 4.68
C GLN A 90 -9.14 3.68 4.12
N HIS A 91 -7.91 4.11 4.35
CA HIS A 91 -6.73 3.47 3.78
C HIS A 91 -5.45 3.85 4.53
N LEU A 92 -4.41 3.06 4.32
CA LEU A 92 -3.02 3.46 4.50
C LEU A 92 -2.42 3.60 3.10
N ALA A 93 -1.55 4.58 2.88
CA ALA A 93 -0.93 4.76 1.57
C ALA A 93 0.54 5.15 1.65
N CYS A 94 1.25 4.82 0.57
CA CYS A 94 2.58 5.29 0.27
C CYS A 94 2.53 5.99 -1.09
N PHE A 95 3.01 7.22 -1.18
CA PHE A 95 3.15 7.92 -2.46
C PHE A 95 4.59 8.24 -2.79
N TYR A 96 4.90 8.22 -4.09
CA TYR A 96 6.15 8.68 -4.65
C TYR A 96 5.95 10.05 -5.28
N VAL A 97 6.47 11.10 -4.65
CA VAL A 97 6.14 12.49 -4.96
C VAL A 97 7.36 13.37 -5.23
N GLY A 98 7.11 14.55 -5.80
CA GLY A 98 8.10 15.61 -5.95
C GLY A 98 8.47 16.25 -4.62
N ALA A 99 9.68 16.83 -4.51
CA ALA A 99 10.14 17.50 -3.29
C ALA A 99 9.22 18.66 -2.83
N ASP A 100 8.50 19.26 -3.79
CA ASP A 100 7.58 20.37 -3.57
C ASP A 100 6.26 19.92 -2.94
N ASP A 101 5.88 18.64 -3.12
CA ASP A 101 4.66 18.04 -2.60
C ASP A 101 4.86 17.42 -1.20
N VAL A 102 6.10 17.37 -0.70
CA VAL A 102 6.42 16.82 0.62
C VAL A 102 6.14 17.87 1.71
N SER A 103 5.26 17.51 2.65
CA SER A 103 4.87 18.39 3.76
C SER A 103 6.05 18.71 4.68
N PRO A 104 5.99 19.82 5.44
CA PRO A 104 6.99 20.12 6.48
C PRO A 104 7.13 19.01 7.51
N HIS A 105 6.03 18.31 7.84
CA HIS A 105 6.04 17.20 8.77
C HIS A 105 6.84 16.02 8.18
N ASP A 106 6.53 15.60 6.96
CA ASP A 106 7.24 14.49 6.31
C ASP A 106 8.73 14.79 6.15
N LYS A 107 9.08 16.03 5.80
CA LYS A 107 10.49 16.49 5.77
C LYS A 107 11.15 16.34 7.14
N TYR A 108 10.44 16.69 8.22
CA TYR A 108 10.95 16.51 9.57
C TYR A 108 11.18 15.04 9.91
N LEU A 109 10.20 14.16 9.65
CA LEU A 109 10.34 12.72 9.85
C LEU A 109 11.54 12.16 9.08
N ILE A 110 11.63 12.42 7.78
CA ILE A 110 12.73 11.98 6.91
C ILE A 110 14.10 12.43 7.45
N ASN A 111 14.20 13.68 7.90
CA ASN A 111 15.42 14.21 8.49
C ASN A 111 15.79 13.51 9.81
N GLN A 112 14.82 13.24 10.69
CA GLN A 112 15.03 12.49 11.94
C GLN A 112 15.52 11.07 11.68
N LEU A 113 15.04 10.44 10.60
CA LEU A 113 15.47 9.12 10.15
C LEU A 113 16.88 9.14 9.51
N GLY A 114 17.42 10.31 9.18
CA GLY A 114 18.71 10.46 8.49
C GLY A 114 18.65 10.04 7.02
N LEU A 115 17.45 9.96 6.45
CA LEU A 115 17.23 9.56 5.06
C LEU A 115 17.48 10.74 4.12
N LYS A 116 17.96 10.43 2.91
CA LYS A 116 18.22 11.42 1.86
C LYS A 116 17.49 11.02 0.58
N PHE A 117 16.80 11.99 0.00
CA PHE A 117 16.12 11.86 -1.28
C PHE A 117 16.69 12.88 -2.28
N ARG A 118 16.61 12.55 -3.57
CA ARG A 118 17.01 13.41 -4.68
C ARG A 118 15.95 13.34 -5.77
N GLY A 119 15.71 14.46 -6.46
CA GLY A 119 14.76 14.51 -7.57
C GLY A 119 13.30 14.32 -7.14
N LYS A 120 12.52 13.63 -7.97
CA LYS A 120 11.05 13.49 -7.84
C LYS A 120 10.57 12.16 -7.22
N ASN A 121 11.42 11.51 -6.41
CA ASN A 121 11.14 10.19 -5.85
C ASN A 121 11.13 10.22 -4.31
N TRP A 122 10.55 11.27 -3.73
CA TRP A 122 10.33 11.32 -2.28
C TRP A 122 9.24 10.33 -1.90
N ILE A 123 9.37 9.70 -0.74
CA ILE A 123 8.39 8.75 -0.23
C ILE A 123 7.68 9.42 0.94
N ILE A 124 6.35 9.44 0.90
CA ILE A 124 5.50 9.89 2.00
C ILE A 124 4.48 8.80 2.33
N PHE A 125 4.05 8.75 3.58
CA PHE A 125 3.06 7.80 4.07
C PHE A 125 1.88 8.56 4.67
N GLU A 126 0.67 8.07 4.43
CA GLU A 126 -0.54 8.61 5.04
C GLU A 126 -1.44 7.50 5.62
N SER A 127 -2.19 7.87 6.65
CA SER A 127 -3.31 7.12 7.19
C SER A 127 -4.59 7.96 7.07
N ALA A 128 -5.58 7.40 6.38
CA ALA A 128 -6.92 7.91 6.28
C ALA A 128 -7.87 7.01 7.08
N LEU A 129 -8.30 7.50 8.23
CA LEU A 129 -9.36 6.87 9.01
C LEU A 129 -10.74 7.34 8.52
N LEU A 130 -11.73 6.46 8.61
CA LEU A 130 -13.08 6.74 8.11
C LEU A 130 -13.65 8.04 8.71
N ASN A 131 -14.11 8.95 7.85
CA ASN A 131 -14.62 10.28 8.19
C ASN A 131 -13.61 11.27 8.79
N LEU A 132 -12.31 10.95 8.76
CA LEU A 132 -11.23 11.86 9.16
C LEU A 132 -10.44 12.30 7.93
N ILE A 133 -9.77 13.45 8.06
CA ILE A 133 -8.81 13.92 7.07
C ILE A 133 -7.56 13.05 7.18
N PRO A 134 -6.92 12.66 6.06
CA PRO A 134 -5.67 11.91 6.11
C PRO A 134 -4.62 12.59 6.99
N SER A 135 -3.85 11.77 7.68
CA SER A 135 -2.84 12.18 8.66
C SER A 135 -1.66 11.21 8.65
N GLU A 136 -0.71 11.41 9.56
CA GLU A 136 0.48 10.56 9.67
C GLU A 136 0.13 9.14 10.12
N CYS A 137 0.86 8.14 9.64
CA CYS A 137 0.74 6.79 10.16
C CYS A 137 1.25 6.71 11.61
N THR A 138 0.46 6.06 12.45
CA THR A 138 0.89 5.61 13.78
C THR A 138 1.92 4.49 13.67
N ILE A 139 2.66 4.22 14.76
CA ILE A 139 3.65 3.13 14.78
C ILE A 139 2.99 1.76 14.55
N SER A 140 1.77 1.55 15.04
CA SER A 140 1.03 0.31 14.77
C SER A 140 0.68 0.15 13.28
N GLU A 141 0.31 1.24 12.59
CA GLU A 141 0.07 1.20 11.14
C GLU A 141 1.37 1.01 10.36
N VAL A 142 2.49 1.56 10.83
CA VAL A 142 3.83 1.31 10.26
C VAL A 142 4.19 -0.17 10.35
N GLU A 143 3.94 -0.83 11.48
CA GLU A 143 4.17 -2.28 11.64
C GLU A 143 3.32 -3.10 10.68
N ILE A 144 2.04 -2.75 10.53
CA ILE A 144 1.13 -3.39 9.58
C ILE A 144 1.65 -3.22 8.15
N LEU A 145 2.05 -2.02 7.75
CA LEU A 145 2.60 -1.75 6.42
C LEU A 145 3.90 -2.53 6.17
N ILE A 146 4.76 -2.68 7.17
CA ILE A 146 5.98 -3.49 7.05
C ILE A 146 5.62 -4.93 6.72
N GLU A 147 4.71 -5.54 7.48
CA GLU A 147 4.30 -6.94 7.27
C GLU A 147 3.67 -7.12 5.88
N ILE A 148 2.78 -6.21 5.48
CA ILE A 148 2.14 -6.24 4.16
C ILE A 148 3.17 -6.07 3.05
N TYR A 149 4.08 -5.10 3.15
CA TYR A 149 5.04 -4.78 2.09
C TYR A 149 6.06 -5.89 1.88
N GLN A 150 6.47 -6.58 2.95
CA GLN A 150 7.29 -7.79 2.83
C GLN A 150 6.59 -8.86 1.98
N GLN A 151 5.28 -9.05 2.19
CA GLN A 151 4.51 -10.03 1.43
C GLN A 151 4.21 -9.59 0.00
N LEU A 152 3.99 -8.30 -0.23
CA LEU A 152 3.83 -7.74 -1.58
C LEU A 152 5.10 -7.96 -2.42
N ILE A 153 6.28 -7.68 -1.87
CA ILE A 153 7.56 -7.90 -2.57
C ILE A 153 7.67 -9.35 -3.04
N LEU A 154 7.49 -10.30 -2.14
CA LEU A 154 7.61 -11.72 -2.46
C LEU A 154 6.58 -12.17 -3.50
N ALA A 155 5.34 -11.67 -3.41
CA ALA A 155 4.32 -12.05 -4.36
C ALA A 155 4.52 -11.42 -5.75
N ILE A 156 4.97 -10.16 -5.82
CA ILE A 156 5.33 -9.52 -7.09
C ILE A 156 6.50 -10.27 -7.74
N GLU A 157 7.48 -10.70 -6.95
CA GLU A 157 8.57 -11.55 -7.43
C GLU A 157 8.08 -12.91 -7.93
N ASP A 158 7.13 -13.54 -7.24
CA ASP A 158 6.52 -14.81 -7.67
C ASP A 158 5.79 -14.66 -9.02
N ILE A 159 5.08 -13.55 -9.23
CA ILE A 159 4.39 -13.24 -10.50
C ILE A 159 5.41 -12.96 -11.61
N THR A 160 6.37 -12.06 -11.37
CA THR A 160 7.36 -11.64 -12.38
C THR A 160 8.36 -12.73 -12.76
N SER A 161 8.52 -13.75 -11.91
CA SER A 161 9.34 -14.94 -12.20
C SER A 161 8.52 -16.13 -12.72
N GLU A 162 7.25 -15.91 -13.07
CA GLU A 162 6.33 -16.92 -13.64
C GLU A 162 6.08 -18.13 -12.72
N ARG A 163 6.37 -18.01 -11.41
CA ARG A 163 5.99 -19.03 -10.41
C ARG A 163 4.49 -19.02 -10.13
N VAL A 164 3.86 -17.85 -10.31
CA VAL A 164 2.42 -17.64 -10.20
C VAL A 164 1.95 -16.96 -11.49
N ASN A 165 1.06 -17.63 -12.22
CA ASN A 165 0.48 -17.08 -13.45
C ASN A 165 -0.93 -16.58 -13.16
N VAL A 166 -1.17 -15.30 -13.43
CA VAL A 166 -2.45 -14.61 -13.21
C VAL A 166 -2.88 -13.91 -14.49
N ASP A 167 -4.18 -13.99 -14.80
CA ASP A 167 -4.83 -13.34 -15.93
C ASP A 167 -5.78 -12.25 -15.40
N PHE A 168 -5.26 -11.03 -15.29
CA PHE A 168 -6.01 -9.87 -14.80
C PHE A 168 -7.17 -9.50 -15.75
N ASP A 169 -7.05 -9.74 -17.06
CA ASP A 169 -8.10 -9.45 -18.04
C ASP A 169 -9.33 -10.35 -17.84
N GLU A 170 -9.11 -11.56 -17.33
CA GLU A 170 -10.16 -12.52 -16.94
C GLU A 170 -10.69 -12.31 -15.52
N GLY A 171 -10.30 -11.21 -14.87
CA GLY A 171 -10.71 -10.84 -13.52
C GLY A 171 -10.03 -11.66 -12.42
N GLN A 172 -8.91 -12.32 -12.71
CA GLN A 172 -8.18 -13.06 -11.68
C GLN A 172 -7.43 -12.12 -10.74
N VAL A 173 -7.33 -12.53 -9.48
CA VAL A 173 -6.54 -11.83 -8.46
C VAL A 173 -5.54 -12.78 -7.81
N VAL A 174 -4.42 -12.25 -7.34
CA VAL A 174 -3.46 -12.99 -6.54
C VAL A 174 -3.67 -12.66 -5.06
N HIS A 175 -4.07 -13.66 -4.28
CA HIS A 175 -4.20 -13.55 -2.83
C HIS A 175 -2.97 -14.14 -2.15
N ARG A 176 -2.22 -13.31 -1.41
CA ARG A 176 -1.12 -13.75 -0.55
C ARG A 176 -1.63 -14.13 0.84
N GLN A 177 -1.46 -15.38 1.22
CA GLN A 177 -1.97 -15.92 2.49
C GLN A 177 -0.89 -16.67 3.27
N TYR A 178 -1.04 -16.66 4.59
CA TYR A 178 -0.25 -17.50 5.49
C TYR A 178 -1.03 -18.76 5.85
N ASP A 179 -0.41 -19.92 5.68
CA ASP A 179 -0.96 -21.19 6.12
C ASP A 179 -0.36 -21.57 7.49
N PRO A 180 -1.16 -21.60 8.57
CA PRO A 180 -0.68 -22.01 9.88
C PRO A 180 -0.33 -23.51 9.97
N PHE A 181 -0.86 -24.35 9.08
CA PHE A 181 -0.58 -25.79 9.09
C PHE A 181 0.80 -26.11 8.51
N THR A 182 1.20 -25.40 7.45
CA THR A 182 2.53 -25.55 6.84
C THR A 182 3.55 -24.53 7.34
N ASN A 183 3.11 -23.54 8.14
CA ASN A 183 3.93 -22.44 8.66
C ASN A 183 4.65 -21.69 7.53
N ALA A 184 3.94 -21.45 6.42
CA ALA A 184 4.48 -20.89 5.20
C ALA A 184 3.51 -19.91 4.54
N TRP A 185 4.07 -18.94 3.81
CA TRP A 185 3.32 -18.04 2.94
C TRP A 185 3.19 -18.62 1.55
N PHE A 186 2.04 -18.42 0.92
CA PHE A 186 1.76 -18.88 -0.43
C PHE A 186 0.83 -17.91 -1.16
N SER A 187 0.89 -17.93 -2.48
CA SER A 187 0.04 -17.11 -3.36
C SER A 187 -0.98 -18.01 -4.04
N ILE A 188 -2.27 -17.64 -3.96
CA ILE A 188 -3.36 -18.32 -4.64
C ILE A 188 -3.89 -17.40 -5.74
N VAL A 189 -4.24 -17.96 -6.89
CA VAL A 189 -4.95 -17.24 -7.94
C VAL A 189 -6.44 -17.56 -7.82
N GLU A 190 -7.25 -16.51 -7.66
CA GLU A 190 -8.69 -16.59 -7.44
C GLU A 190 -9.45 -15.81 -8.53
N LYS A 191 -10.76 -16.05 -8.68
CA LYS A 191 -11.68 -15.29 -9.55
C LYS A 191 -12.81 -14.71 -8.71
#